data_AF-A0A2M8NVP5-F1
#
_entry.id   AF-A0A2M8NVP5-F1
#
_cell.length_a   1.000
_cell.length_b   1.000
_cell.length_c   1.000
_cell.angle_alpha   90.00
_cell.angle_beta   90.00
_cell.angle_gamma   90.00
#
_symmetry.space_group_name_H-M   'P 1'
#
loop_
_entity.id
_entity.type
_entity.pdbx_description
1 polymer ?
#
loop_
_entity_poly.entity_id
_entity_poly.type
_entity_poly.pdbx_seq_one_letter_code
_entity_poly.pdbx_strand_id
1 'polypeptide(L)'
;MKGSIMTISQEQSHMKTLLGWLAIALIITVIGFIGLYTLTRNAHGMEIGEYGGKAFISWFMGFFPMFEIYGAVPASYFLGLGILSSIFWAVYGNLVPVWVIHYGYEYLMTYPRIQKWLKRLSSEKVQQRMNRYGVWAVLILTPWTGIWAMAITARALGMNIGRLFMFATISITVYAVVIATTMDLGVKAVSGG
;
A
#
# COMPACT_ATOMS: atom_id res chain seq x y z
N MET A 1 36.26 -16.57 15.18
CA MET A 1 36.32 -16.11 13.77
C MET A 1 35.17 -16.62 12.89
N LYS A 2 34.84 -17.92 12.89
CA LYS A 2 33.83 -18.50 11.98
C LYS A 2 32.40 -17.91 12.14
N GLY A 3 32.00 -17.54 13.36
CA GLY A 3 30.71 -16.89 13.64
C GLY A 3 30.61 -15.46 13.09
N SER A 4 31.67 -14.66 13.22
CA SER A 4 31.73 -13.26 12.75
C SER A 4 31.64 -13.17 11.22
N ILE A 5 32.34 -14.06 10.49
CA ILE A 5 32.30 -14.14 9.02
C ILE A 5 30.89 -14.54 8.52
N MET A 6 30.19 -15.42 9.24
CA MET A 6 28.84 -15.87 8.88
C MET A 6 27.81 -14.74 9.02
N THR A 7 27.89 -13.93 10.07
CA THR A 7 27.05 -12.72 10.24
C THR A 7 27.26 -11.69 9.13
N ILE A 8 28.51 -11.41 8.76
CA ILE A 8 28.84 -10.44 7.70
C ILE A 8 28.29 -10.92 6.34
N SER A 9 28.40 -12.21 6.05
CA SER A 9 27.87 -12.80 4.81
C SER A 9 26.34 -12.73 4.74
N GLN A 10 25.63 -12.96 5.86
CA GLN A 10 24.18 -12.84 5.91
C GLN A 10 23.71 -11.39 5.75
N GLU A 11 24.35 -10.45 6.44
CA GLU A 11 24.01 -9.02 6.34
C GLU A 11 24.23 -8.49 4.92
N GLN A 12 25.33 -8.88 4.28
CA GLN A 12 25.58 -8.55 2.87
C GLN A 12 24.55 -9.16 1.92
N SER A 13 24.08 -10.38 2.19
CA SER A 13 23.02 -11.02 1.40
C SER A 13 21.71 -10.25 1.51
N HIS A 14 21.27 -9.94 2.73
CA HIS A 14 20.06 -9.14 2.98
C HIS A 14 20.13 -7.77 2.32
N MET A 15 21.27 -7.08 2.41
CA MET A 15 21.48 -5.77 1.80
C MET A 15 21.39 -5.82 0.27
N LYS A 16 21.99 -6.84 -0.38
CA LYS A 16 21.88 -7.02 -1.84
C LYS A 16 20.43 -7.26 -2.26
N THR A 17 19.69 -8.08 -1.53
CA THR A 17 18.27 -8.33 -1.80
C THR A 17 17.45 -7.05 -1.65
N LEU A 18 17.66 -6.28 -0.57
CA LEU A 18 16.97 -5.01 -0.34
C LEU A 18 17.25 -4.00 -1.47
N LEU A 19 18.51 -3.83 -1.85
CA LEU A 19 18.91 -2.95 -2.95
C LEU A 19 18.26 -3.36 -4.28
N GLY A 20 18.18 -4.67 -4.55
CA GLY A 20 17.47 -5.19 -5.73
C GLY A 20 15.99 -4.80 -5.75
N TRP A 21 15.29 -4.95 -4.62
CA TRP A 21 13.88 -4.53 -4.51
C TRP A 21 13.70 -3.02 -4.63
N LEU A 22 14.60 -2.23 -4.05
CA LEU A 22 14.59 -0.76 -4.19
C LEU A 22 14.81 -0.33 -5.64
N ALA A 23 15.71 -0.99 -6.37
CA ALA A 23 15.93 -0.71 -7.79
C ALA A 23 14.66 -1.01 -8.62
N ILE A 24 14.00 -2.14 -8.37
CA ILE A 24 12.73 -2.49 -9.03
C ILE A 24 11.64 -1.46 -8.71
N ALA A 25 11.50 -1.07 -7.44
CA ALA A 25 10.53 -0.07 -7.02
C ALA A 25 10.79 1.29 -7.69
N LEU A 26 12.06 1.70 -7.82
CA LEU A 26 12.45 2.91 -8.52
C LEU A 26 12.10 2.84 -10.01
N ILE A 27 12.38 1.72 -10.68
CA ILE A 27 12.04 1.51 -12.09
C ILE A 27 10.52 1.61 -12.29
N ILE A 28 9.72 0.93 -11.46
CA ILE A 28 8.26 1.00 -11.50
C ILE A 28 7.78 2.44 -11.30
N THR A 29 8.38 3.16 -10.35
CA THR A 29 8.04 4.55 -10.08
C THR A 29 8.34 5.44 -11.28
N VAL A 30 9.51 5.29 -11.91
CA VAL A 30 9.91 6.10 -13.07
C VAL A 30 9.04 5.77 -14.29
N ILE A 31 8.84 4.49 -14.60
CA ILE A 31 8.00 4.07 -15.74
C ILE A 31 6.55 4.50 -15.53
N GLY A 32 6.00 4.24 -14.34
CA GLY A 32 4.65 4.66 -13.96
C GLY A 32 4.50 6.17 -14.05
N PHE A 33 5.48 6.93 -13.55
CA PHE A 33 5.50 8.38 -13.62
C PHE A 33 5.47 8.88 -15.05
N ILE A 34 6.40 8.42 -15.90
CA ILE A 34 6.49 8.86 -17.30
C ILE A 34 5.21 8.51 -18.06
N GLY A 35 4.74 7.26 -17.96
CA GLY A 35 3.56 6.80 -18.69
C GLY A 35 2.26 7.48 -18.25
N LEU A 36 2.07 7.69 -16.95
CA LEU A 36 0.86 8.35 -16.45
C LEU A 36 0.94 9.87 -16.61
N TYR A 37 2.13 10.46 -16.55
CA TYR A 37 2.36 11.87 -16.88
C TYR A 37 1.96 12.14 -18.33
N THR A 38 2.42 11.33 -19.29
CA THR A 38 2.07 11.54 -20.71
C THR A 38 0.57 11.41 -20.94
N LEU A 39 -0.09 10.41 -20.34
CA LEU A 39 -1.54 10.26 -20.40
C LEU A 39 -2.29 11.47 -19.80
N THR A 40 -1.87 11.93 -18.62
CA THR A 40 -2.51 13.06 -17.92
C THR A 40 -2.27 14.38 -18.65
N ARG A 41 -1.06 14.60 -19.14
CA ARG A 41 -0.69 15.79 -19.93
C ARG A 41 -1.55 15.90 -21.18
N ASN A 42 -1.76 14.78 -21.89
CA ASN A 42 -2.57 14.78 -23.11
C ASN A 42 -4.06 15.09 -22.81
N ALA A 43 -4.57 14.68 -21.64
CA ALA A 43 -5.96 14.90 -21.27
C ALA A 43 -6.23 16.28 -20.63
N HIS A 44 -5.30 16.80 -19.83
CA HIS A 44 -5.51 17.99 -18.99
C HIS A 44 -4.53 19.14 -19.24
N GLY A 45 -3.55 18.99 -20.15
CA GLY A 45 -2.56 20.04 -20.43
C GLY A 45 -1.56 20.29 -19.29
N MET A 46 -1.43 19.34 -18.36
CA MET A 46 -0.67 19.51 -17.12
C MET A 46 0.85 19.50 -17.33
N GLU A 47 1.55 20.43 -16.67
CA GLU A 47 3.02 20.46 -16.66
C GLU A 47 3.62 19.39 -15.73
N ILE A 48 4.88 19.01 -15.98
CA ILE A 48 5.55 17.93 -15.22
C ILE A 48 5.69 18.23 -13.73
N GLY A 49 5.96 19.49 -13.37
CA GLY A 49 6.11 19.90 -11.97
C GLY A 49 4.78 19.84 -11.21
N GLU A 50 3.71 20.30 -11.85
CA GLU A 50 2.35 20.24 -11.30
C GLU A 50 1.88 18.79 -11.13
N TYR A 51 2.09 17.96 -12.17
CA TYR A 51 1.80 16.53 -12.10
C TYR A 51 2.57 15.85 -10.98
N GLY A 52 3.87 16.14 -10.85
CA GLY A 52 4.72 15.58 -9.81
C GLY A 52 4.23 15.93 -8.40
N GLY A 53 3.84 17.18 -8.17
CA GLY A 53 3.27 17.61 -6.90
C GLY A 53 1.97 16.87 -6.55
N LYS A 54 1.04 16.77 -7.51
CA LYS A 54 -0.25 16.07 -7.32
C LYS A 54 -0.08 14.55 -7.15
N ALA A 55 0.81 13.94 -7.92
CA ALA A 55 1.18 12.53 -7.78
C ALA A 55 1.77 12.23 -6.40
N PHE A 56 2.67 13.09 -5.91
CA PHE A 56 3.22 12.98 -4.57
C PHE A 56 2.15 13.10 -3.49
N ILE A 57 1.24 14.08 -3.58
CA ILE A 57 0.12 14.23 -2.64
C ILE A 57 -0.74 12.96 -2.64
N SER A 58 -1.08 12.44 -3.82
CA SER A 58 -1.86 11.20 -3.95
C SER A 58 -1.18 10.02 -3.28
N TRP A 59 0.11 9.82 -3.53
CA TRP A 59 0.90 8.76 -2.91
C TRP A 59 0.98 8.93 -1.38
N PHE A 60 1.23 10.16 -0.92
CA PHE A 60 1.36 10.49 0.49
C PHE A 60 0.04 10.25 1.23
N MET A 61 -1.09 10.72 0.69
CA MET A 61 -2.40 10.44 1.27
C MET A 61 -2.70 8.94 1.28
N GLY A 62 -2.34 8.20 0.22
CA GLY A 62 -2.52 6.76 0.18
C GLY A 62 -1.72 6.04 1.27
N PHE A 63 -0.51 6.54 1.58
CA PHE A 63 0.35 6.02 2.65
C PHE A 63 -0.19 6.30 4.05
N PHE A 64 -0.79 7.46 4.31
CA PHE A 64 -1.19 7.85 5.67
C PHE A 64 -2.44 7.10 6.17
N PRO A 65 -2.42 6.52 7.40
CA PRO A 65 -3.53 5.70 7.92
C PRO A 65 -4.89 6.42 8.03
N MET A 66 -4.88 7.75 8.14
CA MET A 66 -6.11 8.53 8.30
C MET A 66 -6.88 8.71 6.98
N PHE A 67 -6.16 8.70 5.85
CA PHE A 67 -6.75 8.95 4.53
C PHE A 67 -6.91 7.65 3.75
N GLU A 68 -5.82 6.91 3.61
CA GLU A 68 -5.74 5.70 2.79
C GLU A 68 -6.34 5.93 1.38
N ILE A 69 -6.82 4.88 0.71
CA ILE A 69 -7.44 5.01 -0.63
C ILE A 69 -8.70 5.88 -0.65
N TYR A 70 -9.41 5.97 0.48
CA TYR A 70 -10.66 6.72 0.60
C TYR A 70 -10.48 8.22 0.53
N GLY A 71 -9.38 8.74 1.07
CA GLY A 71 -9.03 10.15 0.93
C GLY A 71 -8.17 10.41 -0.30
N ALA A 72 -7.23 9.50 -0.60
CA ALA A 72 -6.23 9.72 -1.64
C ALA A 72 -6.81 9.77 -3.05
N VAL A 73 -7.66 8.80 -3.41
CA VAL A 73 -8.26 8.74 -4.76
C VAL A 73 -9.15 9.96 -5.01
N PRO A 74 -10.10 10.32 -4.12
CA PRO A 74 -10.93 11.50 -4.35
C PRO A 74 -10.14 12.80 -4.37
N ALA A 75 -9.24 13.00 -3.42
CA ALA A 75 -8.48 14.25 -3.32
C ALA A 75 -7.62 14.47 -4.56
N SER A 76 -6.89 13.45 -5.02
CA SER A 76 -6.05 13.57 -6.22
C SER A 76 -6.86 13.81 -7.50
N TYR A 77 -8.01 13.14 -7.66
CA TYR A 77 -8.92 13.37 -8.77
C TYR A 77 -9.44 14.82 -8.78
N PHE A 78 -9.90 15.34 -7.63
CA PHE A 78 -10.37 16.72 -7.51
C PHE A 78 -9.27 17.78 -7.66
N LEU A 79 -8.01 17.42 -7.38
CA LEU A 79 -6.85 18.26 -7.73
C LEU A 79 -6.57 18.28 -9.24
N GLY A 80 -7.35 17.57 -10.06
CA GLY A 80 -7.22 17.53 -11.52
C GLY A 80 -6.23 16.47 -12.01
N LEU A 81 -5.78 15.56 -11.15
CA LEU A 81 -4.99 14.42 -11.58
C LEU A 81 -5.90 13.45 -12.36
N GLY A 82 -5.44 12.94 -13.50
CA GLY A 82 -6.25 12.01 -14.30
C GLY A 82 -6.67 10.77 -13.48
N ILE A 83 -7.80 10.16 -13.83
CA ILE A 83 -8.38 9.07 -13.04
C ILE A 83 -7.42 7.88 -12.85
N LEU A 84 -6.71 7.49 -13.91
CA LEU A 84 -5.72 6.41 -13.85
C LEU A 84 -4.52 6.78 -12.96
N SER A 85 -4.07 8.03 -13.05
CA SER A 85 -2.98 8.56 -12.22
C SER A 85 -3.38 8.61 -10.75
N SER A 86 -4.61 9.05 -10.46
CA SER A 86 -5.20 9.07 -9.11
C SER A 86 -5.26 7.68 -8.49
N ILE A 87 -5.75 6.69 -9.24
CA ILE A 87 -5.77 5.28 -8.81
C ILE A 87 -4.34 4.78 -8.56
N PHE A 88 -3.44 4.92 -9.53
CA PHE A 88 -2.10 4.36 -9.45
C PHE A 88 -1.32 4.91 -8.25
N TRP A 89 -1.25 6.24 -8.09
CA TRP A 89 -0.45 6.83 -7.02
C TRP A 89 -1.05 6.57 -5.64
N ALA A 90 -2.38 6.62 -5.50
CA ALA A 90 -3.05 6.27 -4.26
C ALA A 90 -2.80 4.81 -3.86
N VAL A 91 -2.99 3.86 -4.80
CA VAL A 91 -2.73 2.43 -4.56
C VAL A 91 -1.26 2.20 -4.22
N TYR A 92 -0.34 2.81 -4.99
CA TYR A 92 1.10 2.65 -4.76
C TYR A 92 1.50 3.12 -3.36
N GLY A 93 1.00 4.29 -2.92
CA GLY A 93 1.19 4.79 -1.56
C GLY A 93 0.61 3.87 -0.50
N ASN A 94 -0.58 3.33 -0.73
CA ASN A 94 -1.28 2.47 0.22
C ASN A 94 -0.64 1.07 0.36
N LEU A 95 0.21 0.65 -0.56
CA LEU A 95 0.93 -0.63 -0.44
C LEU A 95 2.24 -0.52 0.35
N VAL A 96 2.82 0.67 0.48
CA VAL A 96 4.06 0.90 1.25
C VAL A 96 3.95 0.49 2.72
N PRO A 97 2.84 0.74 3.45
CA PRO A 97 2.64 0.30 4.83
C PRO A 97 2.87 -1.20 5.06
N VAL A 98 2.57 -2.05 4.07
CA VAL A 98 2.79 -3.50 4.16
C VAL A 98 4.26 -3.82 4.44
N TRP A 99 5.16 -3.12 3.76
CA TRP A 99 6.61 -3.28 3.93
C TRP A 99 7.11 -2.58 5.19
N VAL A 100 6.59 -1.39 5.50
CA VAL A 100 6.94 -0.66 6.74
C VAL A 100 6.62 -1.51 7.96
N ILE A 101 5.43 -2.12 8.01
CA ILE A 101 5.07 -3.03 9.08
C ILE A 101 5.93 -4.29 9.07
N HIS A 102 6.18 -4.88 7.90
CA HIS A 102 7.00 -6.10 7.83
C HIS A 102 8.38 -5.94 8.47
N TYR A 103 9.09 -4.86 8.14
CA TYR A 103 10.43 -4.59 8.68
C TYR A 103 10.39 -3.94 10.07
N GLY A 104 9.37 -3.14 10.39
CA GLY A 104 9.20 -2.49 11.68
C GLY A 104 8.54 -3.35 12.76
N TYR A 105 8.05 -4.55 12.43
CA TYR A 105 7.26 -5.37 13.34
C TYR A 105 7.98 -5.74 14.63
N GLU A 106 9.26 -6.13 14.54
CA GLU A 106 10.06 -6.49 15.73
C GLU A 106 10.25 -5.27 16.63
N TYR A 107 10.42 -4.09 16.06
CA TYR A 107 10.48 -2.84 16.81
C TYR A 107 9.15 -2.54 17.51
N LEU A 108 8.00 -2.75 16.84
CA LEU A 108 6.68 -2.63 17.45
C LEU A 108 6.48 -3.59 18.64
N MET A 109 7.07 -4.77 18.58
CA MET A 109 7.01 -5.77 19.63
C MET A 109 7.80 -5.42 20.91
N THR A 110 8.69 -4.43 20.84
CA THR A 110 9.39 -3.92 22.04
C THR A 110 8.45 -3.18 23.00
N TYR A 111 7.28 -2.72 22.51
CA TYR A 111 6.31 -1.99 23.31
C TYR A 111 5.33 -2.95 24.01
N PRO A 112 5.33 -3.03 25.36
CA PRO A 112 4.55 -4.04 26.09
C PRO A 112 3.04 -3.96 25.86
N ARG A 113 2.50 -2.75 25.64
CA ARG A 113 1.07 -2.54 25.37
C ARG A 113 0.67 -3.15 24.01
N ILE A 114 1.48 -2.94 22.98
CA ILE A 114 1.26 -3.47 21.63
C ILE A 114 1.38 -5.00 21.67
N GLN A 115 2.44 -5.52 22.29
CA GLN A 115 2.65 -6.96 22.42
C GLN A 115 1.47 -7.65 23.14
N LYS A 116 0.97 -7.07 24.25
CA LYS A 116 -0.17 -7.63 24.99
C LYS A 116 -1.47 -7.58 24.19
N TRP A 117 -1.68 -6.50 23.43
CA TRP A 117 -2.84 -6.37 22.54
C TRP A 117 -2.78 -7.40 21.40
N LEU A 118 -1.64 -7.54 20.73
CA LEU A 118 -1.46 -8.54 19.65
C LEU A 118 -1.60 -9.97 20.16
N LYS A 119 -1.06 -10.30 21.34
CA LYS A 119 -1.23 -11.63 21.95
C LYS A 119 -2.69 -11.98 22.22
N ARG A 120 -3.54 -11.00 22.55
CA ARG A 120 -4.99 -11.22 22.74
C ARG A 120 -5.69 -11.51 21.42
N LEU A 121 -5.25 -10.88 20.33
CA LEU A 121 -5.78 -11.12 18.98
C LEU A 121 -5.31 -12.46 18.41
N SER A 122 -4.11 -12.91 18.77
CA SER A 122 -3.46 -14.10 18.23
C SER A 122 -3.84 -15.41 18.94
N SER A 123 -5.10 -15.62 19.33
CA SER A 123 -5.54 -16.92 19.86
C SER A 123 -5.39 -18.03 18.82
N GLU A 124 -5.20 -19.28 19.26
CA GLU A 124 -5.08 -20.44 18.36
C GLU A 124 -6.27 -20.55 17.39
N LYS A 125 -7.48 -20.24 17.87
CA LYS A 125 -8.70 -20.23 17.05
C LYS A 125 -8.64 -19.18 15.94
N VAL A 126 -8.13 -17.98 16.23
CA VAL A 126 -7.99 -16.90 15.25
C VAL A 126 -6.88 -17.22 14.25
N GLN A 127 -5.76 -17.79 14.70
CA GLN A 127 -4.69 -18.25 13.82
C GLN A 127 -5.18 -19.34 12.85
N GLN A 128 -5.93 -20.34 13.34
CA GLN A 128 -6.52 -21.38 12.48
C GLN A 128 -7.50 -20.78 11.47
N ARG A 129 -8.34 -19.83 11.88
CA ARG A 129 -9.24 -19.11 10.96
C ARG A 129 -8.49 -18.27 9.94
N MET A 130 -7.41 -17.60 10.32
CA MET A 130 -6.56 -16.84 9.41
C MET A 130 -5.82 -17.76 8.43
N ASN A 131 -5.42 -18.95 8.86
CA ASN A 131 -4.83 -19.95 7.95
C ASN A 131 -5.85 -20.46 6.91
N ARG A 132 -7.12 -20.62 7.29
CA ARG A 132 -8.18 -21.12 6.40
C ARG A 132 -8.82 -20.03 5.54
N TYR A 133 -9.03 -18.84 6.09
CA TYR A 133 -9.81 -17.74 5.50
C TYR A 133 -9.03 -16.42 5.37
N GLY A 134 -7.74 -16.40 5.70
CA GLY A 134 -6.97 -15.15 5.77
C GLY A 134 -6.90 -14.40 4.46
N VAL A 135 -6.98 -15.10 3.33
CA VAL A 135 -7.11 -14.47 2.01
C VAL A 135 -8.39 -13.64 1.92
N TRP A 136 -9.53 -14.21 2.27
CA TRP A 136 -10.82 -13.53 2.28
C TRP A 136 -10.86 -12.40 3.31
N ALA A 137 -10.22 -12.62 4.47
CA ALA A 137 -10.07 -11.57 5.47
C ALA A 137 -9.30 -10.37 4.91
N VAL A 138 -8.16 -10.59 4.23
CA VAL A 138 -7.41 -9.49 3.59
C VAL A 138 -8.25 -8.82 2.50
N LEU A 139 -8.92 -9.57 1.63
CA LEU A 139 -9.69 -8.98 0.53
C LEU A 139 -10.90 -8.15 0.98
N ILE A 140 -11.56 -8.57 2.06
CA ILE A 140 -12.82 -7.94 2.50
C ILE A 140 -12.57 -6.93 3.62
N LEU A 141 -11.64 -7.21 4.54
CA LEU A 141 -11.43 -6.36 5.72
C LEU A 141 -10.41 -5.27 5.49
N THR A 142 -9.41 -5.43 4.61
CA THR A 142 -8.40 -4.38 4.34
C THR A 142 -9.02 -3.01 4.04
N PRO A 143 -10.07 -2.88 3.22
CA PRO A 143 -10.73 -1.61 3.01
C PRO A 143 -11.30 -1.06 4.34
N TRP A 144 -12.03 -1.86 5.10
CA TRP A 144 -12.72 -1.41 6.32
C TRP A 144 -11.79 -1.12 7.51
N THR A 145 -10.73 -1.92 7.67
CA THR A 145 -9.78 -1.80 8.79
C THR A 145 -8.59 -0.92 8.46
N GLY A 146 -8.35 -0.71 7.17
CA GLY A 146 -7.14 -0.13 6.64
C GLY A 146 -5.97 -1.10 6.54
N ILE A 147 -5.02 -0.76 5.67
CA ILE A 147 -3.86 -1.59 5.34
C ILE A 147 -2.86 -1.64 6.49
N TRP A 148 -2.75 -0.56 7.26
CA TRP A 148 -1.87 -0.49 8.43
C TRP A 148 -2.27 -1.52 9.49
N ALA A 149 -3.55 -1.50 9.90
CA ALA A 149 -4.06 -2.45 10.88
C ALA A 149 -4.04 -3.88 10.35
N MET A 150 -4.35 -4.06 9.06
CA MET A 150 -4.34 -5.39 8.46
C MET A 150 -2.94 -5.97 8.35
N ALA A 151 -1.94 -5.18 7.98
CA ALA A 151 -0.55 -5.65 7.92
C ALA A 151 -0.03 -6.07 9.30
N ILE A 152 -0.35 -5.30 10.36
CA ILE A 152 0.02 -5.64 11.74
C ILE A 152 -0.66 -6.96 12.16
N THR A 153 -1.95 -7.10 11.91
CA THR A 153 -2.74 -8.27 12.28
C THR A 153 -2.27 -9.52 11.53
N ALA A 154 -2.08 -9.42 10.21
CA ALA A 154 -1.59 -10.49 9.37
C ALA A 154 -0.20 -10.95 9.82
N ARG A 155 0.70 -10.01 10.13
CA ARG A 155 2.03 -10.33 10.64
C ARG A 155 1.98 -11.01 12.01
N ALA A 156 1.09 -10.55 12.91
CA ALA A 156 0.89 -11.17 14.23
C ALA A 156 0.30 -12.57 14.18
N LEU A 157 -0.44 -12.89 13.12
CA LEU A 157 -1.00 -14.21 12.88
C LEU A 157 -0.08 -15.11 12.02
N GLY A 158 1.15 -14.67 11.75
CA GLY A 158 2.15 -15.45 11.03
C GLY A 158 1.92 -15.53 9.51
N MET A 159 1.10 -14.64 8.93
CA MET A 159 0.89 -14.61 7.49
C MET A 159 2.17 -14.21 6.76
N ASN A 160 2.48 -14.91 5.68
CA ASN A 160 3.62 -14.58 4.82
C ASN A 160 3.39 -13.21 4.13
N ILE A 161 4.46 -12.41 4.06
CA ILE A 161 4.43 -11.05 3.50
C ILE A 161 4.03 -11.00 2.03
N GLY A 162 4.51 -11.93 1.19
CA GLY A 162 4.17 -11.98 -0.23
C GLY A 162 2.70 -12.29 -0.45
N ARG A 163 2.12 -13.17 0.37
CA ARG A 163 0.69 -13.47 0.34
C ARG A 163 -0.14 -12.26 0.74
N LEU A 164 0.24 -11.58 1.83
CA LEU A 164 -0.42 -10.34 2.26
C LEU A 164 -0.34 -9.28 1.17
N PHE A 165 0.85 -9.02 0.62
CA PHE A 165 1.07 -8.01 -0.41
C PHE A 165 0.23 -8.28 -1.67
N MET A 166 0.19 -9.52 -2.16
CA MET A 166 -0.58 -9.89 -3.34
C MET A 166 -2.08 -9.63 -3.15
N PHE A 167 -2.67 -10.11 -2.03
CA PHE A 167 -4.10 -9.94 -1.79
C PHE A 167 -4.47 -8.51 -1.39
N ALA A 168 -3.62 -7.80 -0.66
CA ALA A 168 -3.79 -6.38 -0.39
C ALA A 168 -3.79 -5.58 -1.71
N THR A 169 -2.85 -5.87 -2.61
CA THR A 169 -2.81 -5.22 -3.94
C THR A 169 -4.12 -5.40 -4.70
N ILE A 170 -4.65 -6.62 -4.77
CA ILE A 170 -5.94 -6.90 -5.42
C ILE A 170 -7.05 -6.11 -4.74
N SER A 171 -7.17 -6.22 -3.41
CA SER A 171 -8.20 -5.55 -2.61
C SER A 171 -8.19 -4.04 -2.83
N ILE A 172 -7.05 -3.40 -2.60
CA ILE A 172 -6.87 -1.95 -2.64
C ILE A 172 -7.13 -1.43 -4.06
N THR A 173 -6.63 -2.15 -5.09
CA THR A 173 -6.86 -1.76 -6.49
C THR A 173 -8.34 -1.84 -6.86
N VAL A 174 -9.04 -2.92 -6.49
CA VAL A 174 -10.48 -3.06 -6.77
C VAL A 174 -11.26 -1.93 -6.12
N TYR A 175 -11.00 -1.63 -4.85
CA TYR A 175 -11.70 -0.53 -4.16
C TYR A 175 -11.34 0.84 -4.74
N ALA A 176 -10.08 1.08 -5.10
CA ALA A 176 -9.67 2.33 -5.74
C ALA A 176 -10.39 2.54 -7.08
N VAL A 177 -10.52 1.48 -7.90
CA VAL A 177 -11.30 1.52 -9.15
C VAL A 177 -12.77 1.82 -8.87
N VAL A 178 -13.40 1.14 -7.90
CA VAL A 178 -14.80 1.38 -7.54
C VAL A 178 -15.03 2.82 -7.08
N ILE A 179 -14.16 3.34 -6.21
CA ILE A 179 -14.25 4.72 -5.73
C ILE A 179 -14.12 5.68 -6.91
N ALA A 180 -13.07 5.54 -7.73
CA ALA A 180 -12.80 6.43 -8.83
C ALA A 180 -13.93 6.44 -9.88
N THR A 181 -14.45 5.28 -10.27
CA THR A 181 -15.53 5.20 -11.27
C THR A 181 -16.86 5.69 -10.72
N THR A 182 -17.19 5.39 -9.46
CA THR A 182 -18.42 5.89 -8.83
C THR A 182 -18.39 7.41 -8.73
N MET A 183 -17.23 7.98 -8.40
CA MET A 183 -17.03 9.43 -8.38
C MET A 183 -17.19 10.04 -9.77
N ASP A 184 -16.52 9.49 -10.78
CA ASP A 184 -16.58 10.02 -12.15
C ASP A 184 -18.01 9.98 -12.71
N LEU A 185 -18.75 8.88 -12.45
CA LEU A 185 -20.17 8.76 -12.80
C LEU A 185 -21.03 9.76 -12.02
N GLY A 186 -20.77 9.94 -10.73
CA GLY A 186 -21.48 10.91 -9.90
C GLY A 186 -21.26 12.36 -10.36
N VAL A 187 -20.03 12.72 -10.70
CA VAL A 187 -19.68 14.04 -11.25
C VAL A 187 -20.44 14.28 -12.54
N LYS A 188 -20.42 13.33 -13.48
CA LYS A 188 -21.13 13.42 -14.77
C LYS A 188 -22.64 13.57 -14.59
N ALA A 189 -23.22 12.83 -13.64
CA ALA A 189 -24.65 12.90 -13.34
C ALA A 189 -25.07 14.27 -12.79
N VAL A 190 -24.26 14.87 -11.92
CA VAL A 190 -24.54 16.19 -11.32
C VAL A 190 -24.25 17.33 -12.28
N SER A 191 -23.21 17.22 -13.11
CA SER A 191 -22.85 18.26 -14.08
C SER A 191 -23.77 18.31 -15.30
N GLY A 192 -24.77 17.42 -15.40
CA GLY A 192 -25.72 17.38 -16.51
C GLY A 192 -25.09 17.02 -17.85
N GLY A 193 -24.16 16.05 -17.84
CA GLY A 193 -23.45 15.58 -19.04
C GLY A 193 -24.36 15.21 -20.21
#